data_AF-A0A9Q1BSZ7-F1
#
_entry.id   AF-A0A9Q1BSZ7-F1
#
_cell.length_a   1.000
_cell.length_b   1.000
_cell.length_c   1.000
_cell.angle_alpha   90.00
_cell.angle_beta   90.00
_cell.angle_gamma   90.00
#
_symmetry.space_group_name_H-M   'P 1'
#
loop_
_entity.id
_entity.type
_entity.pdbx_description
1 polymer ?
#
loop_
_entity_poly.entity_id
_entity_poly.type
_entity_poly.pdbx_seq_one_letter_code
_entity_poly.pdbx_strand_id
1 'polypeptide(L)'
;MIQGNYDVIKCPVCREEIQIPTNGVDGFKTDFYSKSLVEYVKIQQALRSDEKRERHGCSKYLRVAGYCFKCNDFLCVDCHNFHVTNKMMKDHQKHTLSLKDIEAKHITIDKLASMPGVPRCHNHPENISELYCETCNNCPVCI
;
A
#
# COMPACT_ATOMS: atom_id res chain seq x y z
N MET A 1 -33.33 4.68 -13.09
CA MET A 1 -32.50 5.14 -14.22
C MET A 1 -32.15 6.59 -13.93
N ILE A 2 -30.92 6.87 -13.53
CA ILE A 2 -30.42 8.25 -13.34
C ILE A 2 -29.33 8.40 -14.38
N GLN A 3 -29.48 9.36 -15.30
CA GLN A 3 -28.49 9.73 -16.30
C GLN A 3 -27.66 10.88 -15.71
N GLY A 4 -26.47 10.56 -15.19
CA GLY A 4 -25.41 11.53 -14.95
C GLY A 4 -24.38 11.42 -16.07
N ASN A 5 -23.85 12.54 -16.54
CA ASN A 5 -22.76 12.53 -17.51
C ASN A 5 -21.47 12.21 -16.74
N TYR A 6 -21.07 10.94 -16.67
CA TYR A 6 -20.02 10.44 -15.77
C TYR A 6 -18.59 10.61 -16.31
N ASP A 7 -18.41 11.30 -17.44
CA ASP A 7 -17.12 11.31 -18.14
C ASP A 7 -16.14 12.37 -17.61
N VAL A 8 -16.59 13.29 -16.75
CA VAL A 8 -15.77 14.36 -16.18
C VAL A 8 -15.99 14.56 -14.68
N ILE A 9 -14.91 14.83 -13.95
CA ILE A 9 -14.93 15.27 -12.55
C ILE A 9 -14.32 16.67 -12.43
N LYS A 10 -14.82 17.47 -11.49
CA LYS A 10 -14.22 18.79 -11.18
C LYS A 10 -13.28 18.64 -9.99
N CYS A 11 -12.06 19.14 -10.13
CA CYS A 11 -11.15 19.26 -9.01
C CYS A 11 -11.81 20.12 -7.91
N PRO A 12 -11.93 19.65 -6.66
CA PRO A 12 -12.59 20.40 -5.60
C PRO A 12 -11.84 21.67 -5.19
N VAL A 13 -10.57 21.80 -5.58
CA VAL A 13 -9.70 22.94 -5.24
C VAL A 13 -9.70 23.98 -6.37
N CYS A 14 -9.29 23.60 -7.58
CA CYS A 14 -9.14 24.54 -8.70
C CYS A 14 -10.35 24.56 -9.66
N ARG A 15 -11.32 23.66 -9.49
CA ARG A 15 -12.53 23.49 -10.34
C ARG A 15 -12.27 23.08 -11.79
N GLU A 16 -11.02 22.75 -12.13
CA GLU A 16 -10.65 22.23 -13.43
C GLU A 16 -11.35 20.90 -13.72
N GLU A 17 -11.83 20.73 -14.95
CA GLU A 17 -12.53 19.54 -15.41
C GLU A 17 -11.51 18.49 -15.86
N ILE A 18 -11.58 17.31 -15.25
CA ILE A 18 -10.70 16.18 -15.50
C ILE A 18 -11.54 15.08 -16.12
N GLN A 19 -11.11 14.57 -17.28
CA GLN A 19 -11.74 13.41 -17.93
C GLN A 19 -11.50 12.16 -17.09
N ILE A 20 -12.55 11.38 -16.84
CA ILE A 20 -12.41 10.08 -16.20
C ILE A 20 -11.80 9.11 -17.22
N PRO A 21 -10.70 8.42 -16.88
CA PRO A 21 -10.14 7.38 -17.72
C PRO A 21 -11.16 6.28 -18.04
N THR A 22 -10.99 5.59 -19.18
CA THR A 22 -11.90 4.51 -19.62
C THR A 22 -11.93 3.32 -18.66
N ASN A 23 -10.85 3.11 -17.90
CA ASN A 23 -10.76 2.14 -16.81
C ASN A 23 -11.18 2.71 -15.45
N GLY A 24 -11.86 3.85 -15.42
CA GLY A 24 -12.41 4.46 -14.21
C GLY A 24 -11.32 4.95 -13.25
N VAL A 25 -11.51 4.71 -11.96
CA VAL A 25 -10.59 5.13 -10.89
C VAL A 25 -9.19 4.55 -11.07
N ASP A 26 -9.09 3.34 -11.61
CA ASP A 26 -7.82 2.65 -11.84
C ASP A 26 -6.97 3.29 -12.95
N GLY A 27 -7.54 4.22 -13.73
CA GLY A 27 -6.78 4.99 -14.72
C GLY A 27 -6.08 6.22 -14.16
N PHE A 28 -6.40 6.63 -12.94
CA PHE A 28 -5.67 7.70 -12.28
C PHE A 28 -4.37 7.18 -11.67
N LYS A 29 -3.38 8.06 -11.59
CA LYS A 29 -2.11 7.75 -10.90
C LYS A 29 -2.41 7.47 -9.42
N THR A 30 -1.82 6.41 -8.89
CA THR A 30 -1.89 6.11 -7.46
C THR A 30 -0.98 7.06 -6.69
N ASP A 31 -1.53 7.77 -5.70
CA ASP A 31 -0.73 8.45 -4.70
C ASP A 31 -0.22 7.45 -3.65
N PHE A 32 1.00 6.98 -3.85
CA PHE A 32 1.65 6.00 -3.00
C PHE A 32 1.93 6.53 -1.59
N TYR A 33 2.13 7.85 -1.43
CA TYR A 33 2.35 8.45 -0.13
C TYR A 33 1.06 8.43 0.69
N SER A 34 -0.04 8.90 0.10
CA SER A 34 -1.37 8.85 0.72
C SER A 34 -1.78 7.40 1.04
N LYS A 35 -1.50 6.45 0.14
CA LYS A 35 -1.75 5.03 0.40
C LYS A 35 -0.95 4.50 1.60
N SER A 36 0.35 4.84 1.66
CA SER A 36 1.23 4.43 2.75
C SER A 36 0.80 5.02 4.09
N LEU A 37 0.30 6.27 4.10
CA LEU A 37 -0.26 6.90 5.30
C LEU A 37 -1.50 6.17 5.81
N VAL A 38 -2.43 5.81 4.92
CA VAL A 38 -3.64 5.06 5.29
C VAL A 38 -3.27 3.69 5.88
N GLU A 39 -2.34 2.98 5.24
CA GLU A 39 -1.82 1.69 5.74
C GLU A 39 -1.12 1.84 7.09
N TYR A 40 -0.31 2.89 7.27
CA TYR A 40 0.33 3.20 8.55
C TYR A 40 -0.68 3.40 9.68
N VAL A 41 -1.70 4.21 9.47
CA VAL A 41 -2.73 4.48 10.48
C VAL A 41 -3.45 3.19 10.88
N LYS A 42 -3.79 2.33 9.91
CA LYS A 42 -4.39 1.02 10.19
C LYS A 42 -3.49 0.15 11.06
N ILE A 43 -2.21 0.08 10.72
CA ILE A 43 -1.21 -0.69 11.49
C ILE A 43 -1.09 -0.15 12.91
N GLN A 44 -0.96 1.18 13.08
CA GLN A 44 -0.85 1.81 14.40
C GLN A 44 -2.09 1.57 15.27
N GLN A 45 -3.28 1.57 14.68
CA GLN A 45 -4.51 1.20 15.39
C GLN A 45 -4.48 -0.26 15.83
N ALA A 46 -4.06 -1.17 14.94
CA ALA A 46 -3.96 -2.58 15.26
C ALA A 46 -2.92 -2.89 16.35
N LEU A 47 -1.82 -2.13 16.45
CA LEU A 47 -0.85 -2.27 17.54
C LEU A 47 -1.40 -1.85 18.90
N ARG A 48 -2.31 -0.89 18.93
CA ARG A 48 -2.93 -0.39 20.18
C ARG A 48 -4.01 -1.32 20.71
N SER A 49 -4.48 -2.27 19.90
CA SER A 49 -5.61 -3.14 20.19
C SER A 49 -5.18 -4.59 20.16
N ASP A 50 -5.47 -5.40 21.18
CA ASP A 50 -5.25 -6.86 21.10
C ASP A 50 -6.41 -7.56 20.34
N GLU A 51 -6.86 -6.92 19.25
CA GLU A 51 -8.06 -7.29 18.53
C GLU A 51 -7.85 -8.52 17.65
N LYS A 52 -8.77 -9.48 17.79
CA LYS A 52 -8.95 -10.54 16.80
C LYS A 52 -9.75 -9.96 15.64
N ARG A 53 -9.27 -10.14 14.41
CA ARG A 53 -9.92 -9.63 13.19
C ARG A 53 -10.07 -10.75 12.17
N GLU A 54 -11.18 -10.74 11.44
CA GLU A 54 -11.35 -11.55 10.23
C GLU A 54 -10.49 -10.97 9.11
N ARG A 55 -9.89 -11.84 8.30
CA ARG A 55 -8.95 -11.41 7.25
C ARG A 55 -9.17 -12.16 5.95
N HIS A 56 -8.79 -11.53 4.85
CA HIS A 56 -9.01 -12.06 3.52
C HIS A 56 -8.35 -13.44 3.39
N GLY A 57 -9.16 -14.45 3.08
CA GLY A 57 -8.70 -15.83 2.89
C GLY A 57 -8.33 -16.58 4.18
N CYS A 58 -8.60 -16.04 5.37
CA CYS A 58 -8.39 -16.73 6.64
C CYS A 58 -9.62 -16.61 7.54
N SER A 59 -10.45 -17.66 7.57
CA SER A 59 -11.66 -17.72 8.42
C SER A 59 -11.36 -17.85 9.92
N LYS A 60 -10.09 -17.83 10.32
CA LYS A 60 -9.70 -17.95 11.72
C LYS A 60 -9.64 -16.57 12.38
N TYR A 61 -10.49 -16.33 13.37
CA TYR A 61 -10.39 -15.19 14.30
C TYR A 61 -9.21 -15.39 15.26
N LEU A 62 -8.01 -15.08 14.79
CA LEU A 62 -6.76 -15.21 15.55
C LEU A 62 -6.09 -13.85 15.75
N ARG A 63 -5.26 -13.79 16.80
CA ARG A 63 -4.42 -12.64 17.09
C ARG A 63 -3.59 -12.27 15.87
N VAL A 64 -3.49 -10.97 15.60
CA VAL A 64 -2.64 -10.45 14.54
C VAL A 64 -1.17 -10.71 14.91
N ALA A 65 -0.41 -11.22 13.95
CA ALA A 65 1.01 -11.53 14.06
C ALA A 65 1.85 -10.72 13.08
N GLY A 66 1.25 -10.16 12.04
CA GLY A 66 1.94 -9.30 11.08
C GLY A 66 1.00 -8.60 10.11
N TYR A 67 1.58 -7.93 9.12
CA TYR A 67 0.90 -7.24 8.02
C TYR A 67 1.64 -7.49 6.71
N CYS A 68 0.91 -7.68 5.61
CA CYS A 68 1.48 -7.78 4.28
C CYS A 68 0.97 -6.65 3.38
N PHE A 69 1.87 -5.75 2.97
CA PHE A 69 1.54 -4.60 2.11
C PHE A 69 1.05 -5.03 0.72
N LYS A 70 1.55 -6.16 0.22
CA LYS A 70 1.10 -6.69 -1.07
C LYS A 70 -0.31 -7.27 -1.01
N CYS A 71 -0.71 -7.85 0.12
CA CYS A 71 -2.09 -8.28 0.34
C CYS A 71 -2.99 -7.14 0.82
N ASN A 72 -2.40 -6.02 1.25
CA ASN A 72 -3.08 -4.93 1.92
C ASN A 72 -3.94 -5.43 3.11
N ASP A 73 -3.40 -6.39 3.86
CA ASP A 73 -4.13 -7.03 4.96
C ASP A 73 -3.18 -7.50 6.07
N PHE A 74 -3.74 -7.61 7.27
CA PHE A 74 -3.09 -8.20 8.43
C PHE A 74 -2.87 -9.71 8.21
N LEU A 75 -2.04 -10.34 9.04
CA LEU A 75 -1.75 -11.77 9.05
C LEU A 75 -1.78 -12.30 10.49
N CYS A 76 -2.23 -13.53 10.67
CA CYS A 76 -2.26 -14.26 11.94
C CYS A 76 -0.98 -15.08 11.96
N VAL A 77 -0.74 -15.79 13.05
CA VAL A 77 0.47 -16.59 13.19
C VAL A 77 0.65 -17.54 11.99
N ASP A 78 -0.39 -18.27 11.60
CA ASP A 78 -0.32 -19.22 10.48
C ASP A 78 -0.07 -18.53 9.13
N CYS A 79 -0.86 -17.50 8.80
CA CYS A 79 -0.71 -16.77 7.54
C CYS A 79 0.63 -16.03 7.45
N HIS A 80 1.10 -15.47 8.56
CA HIS A 80 2.40 -14.82 8.64
C HIS A 80 3.51 -15.84 8.37
N ASN A 81 3.48 -16.98 9.05
CA ASN A 81 4.47 -18.04 8.86
C ASN A 81 4.46 -18.56 7.42
N PHE A 82 3.28 -18.74 6.83
CA PHE A 82 3.15 -19.13 5.43
C PHE A 82 3.76 -18.08 4.49
N HIS A 83 3.50 -16.79 4.72
CA HIS A 83 4.09 -15.71 3.93
C HIS A 83 5.61 -15.70 3.99
N VAL A 84 6.20 -15.84 5.19
CA VAL A 84 7.65 -15.68 5.38
C VAL A 84 8.45 -16.94 5.03
N THR A 85 7.85 -18.13 5.09
CA THR A 85 8.57 -19.41 4.89
C THR A 85 8.28 -20.08 3.55
N ASN A 86 7.09 -19.89 2.98
CA ASN A 86 6.71 -20.61 1.76
C ASN A 86 7.39 -20.01 0.52
N LYS A 87 8.02 -20.87 -0.29
CA LYS A 87 8.67 -20.49 -1.56
C LYS A 87 7.72 -19.82 -2.56
N MET A 88 6.43 -20.17 -2.55
CA MET A 88 5.42 -19.55 -3.40
C MET A 88 5.15 -18.08 -3.01
N MET A 89 5.37 -17.74 -1.74
CA MET A 89 5.15 -16.39 -1.22
C MET A 89 6.40 -15.52 -1.27
N LYS A 90 7.46 -15.93 -1.97
CA LYS A 90 8.73 -15.18 -2.09
C LYS A 90 8.51 -13.70 -2.42
N ASP A 91 7.60 -13.41 -3.32
CA ASP A 91 7.35 -12.03 -3.70
C ASP A 91 6.66 -11.25 -2.59
N HIS A 92 5.88 -11.90 -1.69
CA HIS A 92 5.24 -11.28 -0.52
C HIS A 92 6.17 -11.16 0.70
N GLN A 93 7.24 -11.97 0.79
CA GLN A 93 8.15 -12.00 1.94
C GLN A 93 8.72 -10.61 2.26
N LYS A 94 9.25 -9.92 1.24
CA LYS A 94 9.81 -8.56 1.34
C LYS A 94 8.77 -7.47 1.66
N HIS A 95 7.48 -7.79 1.57
CA HIS A 95 6.36 -6.90 1.90
C HIS A 95 5.63 -7.34 3.16
N THR A 96 6.15 -8.31 3.91
CA THR A 96 5.50 -8.83 5.11
C THR A 96 6.32 -8.43 6.33
N LEU A 97 5.67 -7.80 7.30
CA LEU A 97 6.29 -7.42 8.57
C LEU A 97 5.58 -8.11 9.72
N SER A 98 6.35 -8.58 10.71
CA SER A 98 5.77 -9.07 11.96
C SER A 98 5.34 -7.89 12.82
N LEU A 99 4.27 -8.03 13.60
CA LEU A 99 3.84 -6.96 14.53
C LEU A 99 4.94 -6.62 15.54
N LYS A 100 5.71 -7.63 15.99
CA LYS A 100 6.85 -7.42 16.90
C LYS A 100 7.93 -6.54 16.26
N ASP A 101 8.23 -6.75 14.99
CA ASP A 101 9.17 -5.89 14.25
C ASP A 101 8.64 -4.47 14.12
N ILE A 102 7.32 -4.31 13.90
CA ILE A 102 6.68 -3.00 13.77
C ILE A 102 6.74 -2.24 15.10
N GLU A 103 6.40 -2.91 16.21
CA GLU A 103 6.47 -2.34 17.57
C GLU A 103 7.91 -2.00 17.97
N ALA A 104 8.85 -2.95 17.83
CA ALA A 104 10.21 -2.78 18.30
C ALA A 104 11.01 -1.76 17.48
N LYS A 105 10.70 -1.58 16.19
CA LYS A 105 11.45 -0.69 15.30
C LYS A 105 10.86 0.72 15.20
N HIS A 106 9.81 1.05 15.97
CA HIS A 106 9.09 2.32 15.86
C HIS A 106 8.87 2.72 14.40
N ILE A 107 8.33 1.79 13.60
CA ILE A 107 8.28 1.96 12.15
C ILE A 107 7.62 3.30 11.81
N THR A 108 8.42 4.18 11.20
CA THR A 108 7.97 5.51 10.76
C THR A 108 7.25 5.41 9.43
N ILE A 109 6.51 6.47 9.07
CA ILE A 109 5.87 6.59 7.75
C ILE A 109 6.92 6.44 6.63
N ASP A 110 8.12 7.01 6.79
CA ASP A 110 9.21 6.88 5.79
C ASP A 110 9.68 5.43 5.64
N LYS A 111 9.67 4.67 6.74
CA LYS A 111 10.04 3.26 6.72
C LYS A 111 8.94 2.37 6.12
N LEU A 112 7.72 2.86 6.02
CA LEU A 112 6.60 2.22 5.31
C LEU A 112 6.58 2.61 3.84
N ALA A 113 6.84 3.89 3.55
CA ALA A 113 7.01 4.41 2.20
C ALA A 113 8.26 3.83 1.49
N SER A 114 9.20 3.24 2.24
CA SER A 114 10.35 2.53 1.67
C SER A 114 10.11 1.03 1.42
N MET A 115 8.98 0.49 1.88
CA MET A 115 8.63 -0.90 1.63
C MET A 115 8.29 -1.10 0.15
N PRO A 116 8.64 -2.28 -0.42
CA PRO A 116 8.46 -2.49 -1.84
C PRO A 116 6.97 -2.33 -2.20
N GLY A 117 6.68 -1.69 -3.33
CA GLY A 117 5.32 -1.23 -3.67
C GLY A 117 5.23 0.28 -3.83
N VAL A 118 6.13 1.03 -3.19
CA VAL A 118 6.41 2.41 -3.57
C VAL A 118 7.31 2.42 -4.81
N PRO A 119 7.03 3.28 -5.81
CA PRO A 119 7.84 3.40 -7.01
C PRO A 119 9.30 3.62 -6.63
N ARG A 120 10.18 2.82 -7.22
CA ARG A 120 11.62 3.01 -7.08
C ARG A 120 12.15 3.73 -8.29
N CYS A 121 13.26 4.44 -8.11
CA CYS A 121 13.90 5.12 -9.21
C CYS A 121 14.25 4.12 -10.32
N HIS A 122 13.90 4.49 -11.55
CA HIS A 122 14.18 3.71 -12.75
C HIS A 122 15.70 3.47 -12.92
N ASN A 123 16.52 4.45 -12.52
CA ASN A 123 17.98 4.41 -12.64
C ASN A 123 18.67 3.90 -11.37
N HIS A 124 18.04 4.06 -10.21
CA HIS A 124 18.58 3.66 -8.90
C HIS A 124 17.56 2.77 -8.17
N PRO A 125 17.46 1.47 -8.49
CA PRO A 125 16.44 0.56 -7.95
C PRO A 125 16.49 0.33 -6.43
N GLU A 126 17.51 0.83 -5.76
CA GLU A 126 17.68 0.87 -4.31
C GLU A 126 17.00 2.11 -3.68
N ASN A 127 16.81 3.17 -4.45
CA ASN A 127 16.27 4.44 -3.99
C ASN A 127 14.76 4.53 -4.27
N ILE A 128 14.05 5.14 -3.33
CA ILE A 128 12.63 5.47 -3.49
C ILE A 128 12.52 6.64 -4.47
N SER A 129 11.52 6.58 -5.32
CA SER A 129 11.21 7.69 -6.21
C SER A 129 10.30 8.69 -5.50
N GLU A 130 10.74 9.94 -5.48
CA GLU A 130 9.97 11.08 -4.97
C GLU A 130 9.37 11.92 -6.11
N LEU A 131 9.87 11.73 -7.34
CA LEU A 131 9.51 12.50 -8.53
C LEU A 131 9.25 11.58 -9.72
N TYR A 132 8.50 12.09 -10.70
CA TYR A 132 8.33 11.44 -12.00
C TYR A 132 8.93 12.31 -13.11
N CYS A 133 9.72 11.70 -13.99
CA CYS A 133 10.28 12.39 -15.13
C CYS A 133 9.24 12.54 -16.24
N GLU A 134 8.81 13.78 -16.52
CA GLU A 134 7.80 14.06 -17.55
C GLU A 134 8.26 13.65 -18.96
N THR A 135 9.53 13.90 -19.31
CA THR A 135 10.07 13.58 -20.65
C THR A 135 10.29 12.09 -20.88
N CYS A 136 10.36 11.30 -19.81
CA CYS A 136 10.50 9.85 -19.86
C CYS A 136 9.17 9.13 -19.61
N ASN A 137 8.05 9.67 -20.10
CA ASN A 137 6.73 9.05 -19.95
C ASN A 137 6.34 8.79 -18.47
N ASN A 138 6.64 9.74 -17.58
CA ASN A 138 6.44 9.61 -16.14
C ASN A 138 7.19 8.43 -15.50
N CYS A 139 8.43 8.16 -15.92
CA CYS A 139 9.28 7.21 -15.21
C CYS A 139 9.58 7.71 -13.77
N PRO A 140 9.45 6.85 -12.75
CA PRO A 140 9.81 7.20 -11.37
C PRO A 140 11.32 7.46 -11.26
N VAL A 141 11.72 8.58 -10.67
CA VAL A 141 13.12 8.97 -10.42
C VAL A 141 13.32 9.41 -8.96
N CYS A 142 14.54 9.24 -8.45
CA CYS A 142 14.97 9.80 -7.16
C CYS A 142 15.59 11.19 -7.37
N ILE A 143 15.78 11.93 -6.28
CA ILE A 143 16.52 13.20 -6.24
C ILE A 143 18.02 12.93 -6.14
#